data_AF-A0A1X9SQB1-F1
#
_entry.id   AF-A0A1X9SQB1-F1
#
_cell.length_a   1.000
_cell.length_b   1.000
_cell.length_c   1.000
_cell.angle_alpha   90.00
_cell.angle_beta   90.00
_cell.angle_gamma   90.00
#
_symmetry.space_group_name_H-M   'P 1'
#
loop_
_entity.id
_entity.type
_entity.pdbx_description
1 polymer ?
#
loop_
_entity_poly.entity_id
_entity_poly.type
_entity_poly.pdbx_seq_one_letter_code
_entity_poly.pdbx_strand_id
1 'polypeptide(L)'
;MAKVALCISGAFRGENFIEDIRNSINGIAEPLNADVFIASWDSYKVWMGLCGGSPGWLRILYSQNIIEAAPKEIVVVNAEFKDKCPNIYNALNREIDRPITSKILNKIQKLPNVKGVYLSNEREFLQKYPCKLDVATSLKMTYNYTRVAKLIQDYEEKHNFYYDYIIHIRPDFKYTLNFSIDTLKKLKDNQLYIAMHHSNSTSDMQFFGRRYAVLEFLSLFDKAKKYSHLPYFQAFKDGGVCCCYKLGGNGAYEGGIDHRVLYECVAFLGIEQIDSKTLLPYVRIKKNPIMPPLNEAIKKDKEHWKSIKLNDPSDFFKALTCKKILKSQNADERVRNQLSYKLGQAIIELPIYTLLFALLKIKRDHKIDEAIYRQSIQKYPNLKLPPLETYPDYNEAIKIKNHLSYKLGEALIKANNKGFITGGGGYWLLFEIRRIIKEHKKAKNENR
;
A
#
# COMPACT_ATOMS: atom_id res chain seq x y z
N MET A 1 -32.99 -8.73 4.93
CA MET A 1 -31.99 -7.68 4.64
C MET A 1 -30.97 -8.29 3.69
N ALA A 2 -30.56 -7.58 2.64
CA ALA A 2 -29.58 -8.11 1.69
C ALA A 2 -28.23 -8.33 2.38
N LYS A 3 -27.58 -9.46 2.10
CA LYS A 3 -26.28 -9.84 2.65
C LYS A 3 -25.19 -9.46 1.65
N VAL A 4 -24.26 -8.63 2.09
CA VAL A 4 -23.18 -8.10 1.25
C VAL A 4 -21.84 -8.57 1.80
N ALA A 5 -20.95 -8.99 0.91
CA ALA A 5 -19.55 -9.25 1.23
C ALA A 5 -18.63 -8.22 0.56
N LEU A 6 -17.67 -7.68 1.29
CA LEU A 6 -16.54 -6.91 0.76
C LEU A 6 -15.28 -7.79 0.75
N CYS A 7 -14.80 -8.09 -0.45
CA CYS A 7 -13.56 -8.79 -0.72
C CYS A 7 -12.43 -7.78 -0.95
N ILE A 8 -11.36 -7.92 -0.17
CA ILE A 8 -10.13 -7.15 -0.38
C ILE A 8 -9.05 -8.15 -0.75
N SER A 9 -8.54 -8.08 -1.98
CA SER A 9 -7.46 -8.98 -2.39
C SER A 9 -6.39 -8.34 -3.25
N GLY A 10 -5.15 -8.82 -3.08
CA GLY A 10 -3.97 -8.31 -3.76
C GLY A 10 -2.84 -8.02 -2.78
N ALA A 11 -1.68 -7.61 -3.31
CA ALA A 11 -0.52 -7.32 -2.49
C ALA A 11 -0.71 -6.07 -1.63
N PHE A 12 -0.41 -6.17 -0.34
CA PHE A 12 -0.31 -5.01 0.52
C PHE A 12 0.95 -4.20 0.17
N ARG A 13 0.81 -2.86 0.13
CA ARG A 13 1.87 -1.95 -0.29
C ARG A 13 1.99 -0.78 0.68
N GLY A 14 3.22 -0.44 1.06
CA GLY A 14 3.54 0.62 2.02
C GLY A 14 3.44 0.16 3.48
N GLU A 15 4.04 0.94 4.39
CA GLU A 15 4.01 0.64 5.84
C GLU A 15 2.64 0.92 6.48
N ASN A 16 1.77 1.66 5.79
CA ASN A 16 0.45 2.10 6.25
C ASN A 16 -0.72 1.25 5.73
N PHE A 17 -0.46 0.11 5.08
CA PHE A 17 -1.49 -0.71 4.42
C PHE A 17 -2.67 -1.11 5.32
N ILE A 18 -2.47 -1.29 6.63
CA ILE A 18 -3.57 -1.59 7.57
C ILE A 18 -4.56 -0.42 7.65
N GLU A 19 -4.06 0.81 7.61
CA GLU A 19 -4.91 2.00 7.58
C GLU A 19 -5.70 2.09 6.27
N ASP A 20 -5.05 1.76 5.15
CA ASP A 20 -5.72 1.75 3.84
C ASP A 20 -6.87 0.73 3.80
N ILE A 21 -6.67 -0.45 4.40
CA ILE A 21 -7.73 -1.45 4.57
C ILE A 21 -8.84 -0.90 5.46
N ARG A 22 -8.51 -0.31 6.62
CA ARG A 22 -9.50 0.28 7.52
C ARG A 22 -10.33 1.35 6.83
N ASN A 23 -9.69 2.25 6.08
CA ASN A 23 -10.38 3.28 5.32
C ASN A 23 -11.35 2.69 4.29
N SER A 24 -11.00 1.57 3.66
CA SER A 24 -11.89 0.86 2.74
C SER A 24 -13.07 0.20 3.46
N ILE A 25 -12.85 -0.36 4.65
CA ILE A 25 -13.91 -0.92 5.50
C ILE A 25 -14.89 0.19 5.92
N ASN A 26 -14.38 1.29 6.46
CA ASN A 26 -15.21 2.42 6.89
C ASN A 26 -15.95 3.07 5.71
N GLY A 27 -15.33 3.14 4.54
CA GLY A 27 -15.90 3.79 3.36
C GLY A 27 -16.88 2.93 2.54
N ILE A 28 -16.84 1.60 2.69
CA ILE A 28 -17.65 0.67 1.87
C ILE A 28 -18.42 -0.32 2.73
N ALA A 29 -17.73 -1.03 3.63
CA ALA A 29 -18.35 -2.10 4.39
C ALA A 29 -19.33 -1.59 5.45
N GLU A 30 -18.99 -0.52 6.18
CA GLU A 30 -19.89 0.06 7.19
C GLU A 30 -21.18 0.61 6.56
N PRO A 31 -21.16 1.44 5.48
CA PRO A 31 -22.40 1.93 4.85
C PRO A 31 -23.29 0.84 4.25
N LEU A 32 -22.72 -0.28 3.82
CA LEU A 32 -23.45 -1.39 3.22
C LEU A 32 -23.74 -2.54 4.18
N ASN A 33 -23.35 -2.41 5.45
CA ASN A 33 -23.39 -3.49 6.44
C ASN A 33 -22.79 -4.81 5.91
N ALA A 34 -21.62 -4.70 5.27
CA ALA A 34 -20.96 -5.82 4.60
C ALA A 34 -19.97 -6.54 5.52
N ASP A 35 -19.95 -7.87 5.41
CA ASP A 35 -18.89 -8.69 5.99
C ASP A 35 -17.61 -8.58 5.15
N VAL A 36 -16.44 -8.59 5.78
CA VAL A 36 -15.15 -8.35 5.12
C VAL A 36 -14.31 -9.62 5.05
N PHE A 37 -13.82 -9.94 3.84
CA PHE A 37 -12.94 -11.07 3.57
C PHE A 37 -11.66 -10.57 2.89
N ILE A 38 -10.51 -11.02 3.39
CA ILE A 38 -9.21 -10.51 2.95
C ILE A 38 -8.32 -11.66 2.47
N ALA A 39 -7.83 -11.60 1.23
CA ALA A 39 -6.82 -12.53 0.73
C ALA A 39 -5.59 -11.77 0.21
N SER A 40 -4.43 -12.05 0.78
CA SER A 40 -3.18 -11.38 0.38
C SER A 40 -2.00 -12.34 0.41
N TRP A 41 -0.80 -11.80 0.27
CA TRP A 41 0.46 -12.53 0.42
C TRP A 41 0.91 -12.52 1.88
N ASP A 42 1.76 -13.47 2.25
CA ASP A 42 2.45 -13.56 3.54
C ASP A 42 3.48 -12.43 3.79
N SER A 43 3.55 -11.47 2.87
CA SER A 43 4.39 -10.27 2.95
C SER A 43 3.67 -9.02 2.45
N TYR A 44 4.18 -7.85 2.83
CA TYR A 44 3.79 -6.56 2.26
C TYR A 44 5.00 -5.87 1.62
N LYS A 45 4.75 -5.14 0.52
CA LYS A 45 5.77 -4.46 -0.28
C LYS A 45 6.15 -3.14 0.36
N VAL A 46 7.38 -3.01 0.87
CA VAL A 46 7.92 -1.71 1.35
C VAL A 46 8.51 -0.90 0.21
N TRP A 47 8.95 -1.57 -0.85
CA TRP A 47 9.33 -0.98 -2.11
C TRP A 47 8.74 -1.82 -3.25
N MET A 48 8.04 -1.19 -4.17
CA MET A 48 7.17 -1.88 -5.15
C MET A 48 7.82 -2.09 -6.52
N GLY A 49 9.13 -1.87 -6.63
CA GLY A 49 9.79 -1.77 -7.93
C GLY A 49 9.38 -0.51 -8.70
N LEU A 50 9.62 -0.51 -10.01
CA LEU A 50 9.27 0.63 -10.88
C LEU A 50 7.79 0.64 -11.35
N CYS A 51 6.98 -0.30 -10.84
CA CYS A 51 5.52 -0.38 -11.04
C CYS A 51 5.01 -0.49 -12.49
N GLY A 52 5.89 -0.78 -13.48
CA GLY A 52 5.53 -0.99 -14.88
C GLY A 52 4.97 0.25 -15.61
N GLY A 53 5.09 0.27 -16.95
CA GLY A 53 4.32 1.14 -17.83
C GLY A 53 4.49 2.67 -17.69
N SER A 54 3.49 3.37 -18.27
CA SER A 54 3.26 4.82 -18.23
C SER A 54 2.41 5.20 -17.00
N PRO A 55 2.60 6.36 -16.35
CA PRO A 55 3.45 7.49 -16.77
C PRO A 55 4.87 7.48 -16.16
N GLY A 56 5.32 6.34 -15.62
CA GLY A 56 6.63 6.17 -14.99
C GLY A 56 6.57 6.08 -13.47
N TRP A 57 7.56 5.39 -12.88
CA TRP A 57 7.59 5.02 -11.45
C TRP A 57 7.41 6.22 -10.50
N LEU A 58 8.07 7.35 -10.76
CA LEU A 58 8.03 8.51 -9.88
C LEU A 58 6.62 9.07 -9.78
N ARG A 59 5.93 9.18 -10.93
CA ARG A 59 4.55 9.63 -11.03
C ARG A 59 3.56 8.64 -10.44
N ILE A 60 3.88 7.34 -10.43
CA ILE A 60 3.03 6.31 -9.82
C ILE A 60 3.15 6.34 -8.29
N LEU A 61 4.38 6.42 -7.77
CA LEU A 61 4.72 6.14 -6.38
C LEU A 61 4.64 7.35 -5.44
N TYR A 62 4.96 8.55 -5.94
CA TYR A 62 5.12 9.73 -5.09
C TYR A 62 4.00 10.75 -5.27
N SER A 63 3.80 11.57 -4.24
CA SER A 63 2.84 12.66 -4.20
C SER A 63 3.23 13.81 -5.14
N GLN A 64 2.24 14.61 -5.53
CA GLN A 64 2.39 15.65 -6.56
C GLN A 64 3.47 16.69 -6.21
N ASN A 65 3.57 17.12 -4.96
CA ASN A 65 4.62 18.03 -4.50
C ASN A 65 6.05 17.47 -4.68
N ILE A 66 6.23 16.16 -4.54
CA ILE A 66 7.53 15.50 -4.79
C ILE A 66 7.82 15.43 -6.28
N ILE A 67 6.80 15.14 -7.09
CA ILE A 67 6.90 15.10 -8.56
C ILE A 67 7.26 16.49 -9.10
N GLU A 68 6.65 17.56 -8.59
CA GLU A 68 6.91 18.95 -8.99
C GLU A 68 8.27 19.46 -8.54
N ALA A 69 8.81 18.92 -7.45
CA ALA A 69 10.17 19.22 -6.99
C ALA A 69 11.26 18.46 -7.76
N ALA A 70 10.90 17.40 -8.49
CA ALA A 70 11.86 16.53 -9.13
C ALA A 70 12.53 17.18 -10.35
N PRO A 71 13.82 16.90 -10.61
CA PRO A 71 14.47 17.25 -11.87
C PRO A 71 13.68 16.67 -13.05
N LYS A 72 13.29 17.50 -14.02
CA LYS A 72 12.41 17.11 -15.14
C LYS A 72 12.99 15.95 -15.94
N GLU A 73 14.31 15.86 -16.00
CA GLU A 73 15.08 14.84 -16.69
C GLU A 73 14.76 13.42 -16.19
N ILE A 74 14.38 13.26 -14.91
CA ILE A 74 14.03 11.96 -14.32
C ILE A 74 12.52 11.74 -14.15
N VAL A 75 11.68 12.74 -14.45
CA VAL A 75 10.20 12.61 -14.40
C VAL A 75 9.65 12.08 -15.72
N VAL A 76 10.14 10.91 -16.10
CA VAL A 76 9.93 10.30 -17.42
C VAL A 76 9.37 8.88 -17.29
N VAL A 77 8.97 8.29 -18.42
CA VAL A 77 8.55 6.89 -18.47
C VAL A 77 9.72 5.97 -18.12
N ASN A 78 9.42 4.74 -17.67
CA ASN A 78 10.44 3.82 -17.16
C ASN A 78 11.54 3.48 -18.19
N ALA A 79 11.21 3.43 -19.48
CA ALA A 79 12.20 3.19 -20.55
C ALA A 79 13.22 4.32 -20.63
N GLU A 80 12.75 5.58 -20.75
CA GLU A 80 13.63 6.75 -20.78
C GLU A 80 14.41 6.91 -19.46
N PHE A 81 13.79 6.58 -18.32
CA PHE A 81 14.48 6.57 -17.04
C PHE A 81 15.64 5.57 -17.01
N LYS A 82 15.47 4.39 -17.63
CA LYS A 82 16.53 3.39 -17.77
C LYS A 82 17.68 3.92 -18.60
N ASP A 83 17.40 4.61 -19.70
CA ASP A 83 18.44 5.14 -20.59
C ASP A 83 19.26 6.24 -19.89
N LYS A 84 18.62 7.04 -19.02
CA LYS A 84 19.27 8.10 -18.26
C LYS A 84 19.97 7.62 -16.99
N CYS A 85 19.44 6.60 -16.33
CA CYS A 85 19.89 6.12 -15.02
C CYS A 85 19.92 4.59 -14.97
N PRO A 86 20.74 3.90 -15.79
CA PRO A 86 20.65 2.45 -15.96
C PRO A 86 20.99 1.67 -14.68
N ASN A 87 21.97 2.13 -13.89
CA ASN A 87 22.34 1.42 -12.66
C ASN A 87 21.29 1.63 -11.56
N ILE A 88 20.77 2.85 -11.43
CA ILE A 88 19.68 3.16 -10.50
C ILE A 88 18.41 2.41 -10.92
N TYR A 89 18.06 2.40 -12.21
CA TYR A 89 16.94 1.61 -12.74
C TYR A 89 17.05 0.15 -12.28
N ASN A 90 18.21 -0.48 -12.49
CA ASN A 90 18.41 -1.88 -12.13
C ASN A 90 18.31 -2.12 -10.61
N ALA A 91 18.78 -1.18 -9.80
CA ALA A 91 18.67 -1.24 -8.33
C ALA A 91 17.21 -1.06 -7.85
N LEU A 92 16.45 -0.19 -8.53
CA LEU A 92 15.07 0.12 -8.18
C LEU A 92 14.06 -0.88 -8.77
N ASN A 93 14.37 -1.58 -9.85
CA ASN A 93 13.46 -2.51 -10.52
C ASN A 93 13.36 -3.89 -9.85
N ARG A 94 13.35 -3.92 -8.51
CA ARG A 94 13.18 -5.12 -7.68
C ARG A 94 12.24 -4.79 -6.54
N GLU A 95 11.30 -5.66 -6.22
CA GLU A 95 10.46 -5.49 -5.04
C GLU A 95 11.27 -5.75 -3.76
N ILE A 96 10.92 -5.05 -2.68
CA ILE A 96 11.44 -5.32 -1.34
C ILE A 96 10.26 -5.53 -0.41
N ASP A 97 10.29 -6.66 0.27
CA ASP A 97 9.17 -7.18 1.04
C ASP A 97 9.51 -7.23 2.52
N ARG A 98 8.46 -7.19 3.34
CA ARG A 98 8.55 -7.52 4.76
C ARG A 98 7.46 -8.52 5.12
N PRO A 99 7.77 -9.52 5.97
CA PRO A 99 6.81 -10.56 6.33
C PRO A 99 5.65 -9.98 7.16
N ILE A 100 4.47 -10.54 6.96
CA ILE A 100 3.32 -10.32 7.84
C ILE A 100 3.48 -11.22 9.07
N THR A 101 3.98 -10.65 10.15
CA THR A 101 4.14 -11.37 11.43
C THR A 101 2.78 -11.65 12.07
N SER A 102 2.73 -12.58 13.04
CA SER A 102 1.50 -12.88 13.79
C SER A 102 0.90 -11.65 14.49
N LYS A 103 1.74 -10.70 14.93
CA LYS A 103 1.28 -9.41 15.49
C LYS A 103 0.55 -8.57 14.44
N ILE A 104 1.05 -8.54 13.21
CA ILE A 104 0.43 -7.81 12.10
C ILE A 104 -0.87 -8.52 11.66
N LEU A 105 -0.83 -9.85 11.50
CA LEU A 105 -2.01 -10.65 11.15
C LEU A 105 -3.16 -10.46 12.17
N ASN A 106 -2.85 -10.49 13.47
CA ASN A 106 -3.82 -10.24 14.54
C ASN A 106 -4.45 -8.84 14.43
N LYS A 107 -3.68 -7.82 14.04
CA LYS A 107 -4.22 -6.47 13.79
C LYS A 107 -5.19 -6.46 12.61
N ILE A 108 -4.90 -7.18 11.53
CA ILE A 108 -5.78 -7.29 10.35
C ILE A 108 -7.08 -8.01 10.72
N GLN A 109 -6.97 -9.15 11.42
CA GLN A 109 -8.13 -9.95 11.84
C GLN A 109 -9.07 -9.22 12.80
N LYS A 110 -8.56 -8.23 13.53
CA LYS A 110 -9.33 -7.39 14.47
C LYS A 110 -9.93 -6.13 13.84
N LEU A 111 -9.74 -5.91 12.54
CA LEU A 111 -10.40 -4.80 11.86
C LEU A 111 -11.93 -5.03 11.86
N PRO A 112 -12.73 -3.94 11.82
CA PRO A 112 -14.18 -4.04 11.85
C PRO A 112 -14.72 -4.96 10.74
N ASN A 113 -15.76 -5.73 11.06
CA ASN A 113 -16.48 -6.61 10.13
C ASN A 113 -15.64 -7.71 9.44
N VAL A 114 -14.36 -7.88 9.78
CA VAL A 114 -13.53 -8.95 9.20
C VAL A 114 -13.99 -10.33 9.68
N LYS A 115 -14.36 -11.19 8.73
CA LYS A 115 -14.81 -12.57 8.97
C LYS A 115 -13.80 -13.63 8.55
N GLY A 116 -12.90 -13.30 7.62
CA GLY A 116 -11.87 -14.22 7.15
C GLY A 116 -10.64 -13.51 6.59
N VAL A 117 -9.46 -14.03 6.90
CA VAL A 117 -8.18 -13.56 6.36
C VAL A 117 -7.36 -14.76 5.92
N TYR A 118 -6.86 -14.75 4.68
CA TYR A 118 -5.95 -15.77 4.16
C TYR A 118 -4.70 -15.13 3.58
N LEU A 119 -3.53 -15.65 3.97
CA LEU A 119 -2.24 -15.21 3.45
C LEU A 119 -1.61 -16.35 2.65
N SER A 120 -1.46 -16.15 1.35
CA SER A 120 -0.76 -17.05 0.43
C SER A 120 0.75 -16.94 0.63
N ASN A 121 1.46 -18.07 0.62
CA ASN A 121 2.92 -18.07 0.57
C ASN A 121 3.42 -17.65 -0.82
N GLU A 122 4.02 -16.47 -0.94
CA GLU A 122 4.46 -15.93 -2.24
C GLU A 122 5.61 -16.74 -2.84
N ARG A 123 6.51 -17.26 -2.01
CA ARG A 123 7.66 -18.05 -2.48
C ARG A 123 7.21 -19.40 -3.05
N GLU A 124 6.36 -20.12 -2.33
CA GLU A 124 5.80 -21.39 -2.79
C GLU A 124 4.97 -21.19 -4.07
N PHE A 125 4.21 -20.09 -4.14
CA PHE A 125 3.49 -19.74 -5.36
C PHE A 125 4.44 -19.55 -6.55
N LEU A 126 5.51 -18.77 -6.40
CA LEU A 126 6.49 -18.53 -7.46
C LEU A 126 7.27 -19.79 -7.88
N GLN A 127 7.48 -20.73 -6.96
CA GLN A 127 8.09 -22.03 -7.27
C GLN A 127 7.14 -22.93 -8.07
N LYS A 128 5.86 -22.96 -7.68
CA LYS A 128 4.83 -23.78 -8.34
C LYS A 128 4.41 -23.22 -9.70
N TYR A 129 4.38 -21.90 -9.82
CA TYR A 129 4.01 -21.17 -11.02
C TYR A 129 5.20 -20.27 -11.40
N PRO A 130 6.23 -20.81 -12.07
CA PRO A 130 7.39 -20.04 -12.48
C PRO A 130 6.96 -18.97 -13.48
N CYS A 131 6.65 -17.79 -12.94
CA CYS A 131 6.14 -16.69 -13.72
C CYS A 131 7.27 -16.10 -14.57
N LYS A 132 7.10 -16.03 -15.88
CA LYS A 132 7.83 -15.02 -16.66
C LYS A 132 7.38 -13.64 -16.16
N LEU A 133 8.31 -12.70 -16.02
CA LEU A 133 8.07 -11.35 -15.49
C LEU A 133 6.81 -10.71 -16.10
N ASP A 134 6.56 -11.03 -17.36
CA ASP A 134 5.49 -10.49 -18.18
C ASP A 134 4.07 -10.75 -17.66
N VAL A 135 3.82 -11.93 -17.06
CA VAL A 135 2.49 -12.38 -16.57
C VAL A 135 2.42 -12.50 -15.04
N ALA A 136 3.54 -12.28 -14.35
CA ALA A 136 3.67 -12.55 -12.92
C ALA A 136 2.65 -11.80 -12.05
N THR A 137 2.37 -10.53 -12.37
CA THR A 137 1.42 -9.72 -11.59
C THR A 137 -0.02 -10.22 -11.75
N SER A 138 -0.41 -10.58 -12.97
CA SER A 138 -1.77 -11.05 -13.30
C SER A 138 -2.05 -12.43 -12.72
N LEU A 139 -1.06 -13.33 -12.77
CA LEU A 139 -1.07 -14.63 -12.09
C LEU A 139 -1.26 -14.47 -10.58
N LYS A 140 -0.43 -13.63 -9.94
CA LYS A 140 -0.52 -13.36 -8.50
C LYS A 140 -1.87 -12.79 -8.08
N MET A 141 -2.44 -11.89 -8.88
CA MET A 141 -3.71 -11.25 -8.59
C MET A 141 -4.87 -12.24 -8.66
N THR A 142 -5.04 -12.90 -9.80
CA THR A 142 -6.12 -13.86 -10.03
C THR A 142 -6.02 -15.09 -9.12
N TYR A 143 -4.81 -15.50 -8.72
CA TYR A 143 -4.66 -16.51 -7.68
C TYR A 143 -5.26 -16.08 -6.35
N ASN A 144 -5.09 -14.82 -5.93
CA ASN A 144 -5.75 -14.34 -4.70
C ASN A 144 -7.25 -14.13 -4.87
N TYR A 145 -7.76 -14.00 -6.10
CA TYR A 145 -9.21 -14.02 -6.35
C TYR A 145 -9.82 -15.36 -5.93
N THR A 146 -9.19 -16.48 -6.28
CA THR A 146 -9.69 -17.80 -5.86
C THR A 146 -9.57 -18.00 -4.35
N ARG A 147 -8.55 -17.42 -3.71
CA ARG A 147 -8.41 -17.44 -2.25
C ARG A 147 -9.52 -16.67 -1.53
N VAL A 148 -9.87 -15.47 -2.00
CA VAL A 148 -10.95 -14.70 -1.37
C VAL A 148 -12.33 -15.31 -1.67
N ALA A 149 -12.53 -15.88 -2.86
CA ALA A 149 -13.75 -16.63 -3.18
C ALA A 149 -13.94 -17.84 -2.23
N LYS A 150 -12.87 -18.60 -1.97
CA LYS A 150 -12.92 -19.73 -1.04
C LYS A 150 -13.27 -19.30 0.39
N LEU A 151 -12.73 -18.16 0.87
CA LEU A 151 -13.09 -17.62 2.19
C LEU A 151 -14.59 -17.31 2.31
N ILE A 152 -15.19 -16.75 1.26
CA ILE A 152 -16.64 -16.49 1.23
C ILE A 152 -17.41 -17.81 1.29
N GLN A 153 -17.09 -18.74 0.39
CA GLN A 153 -17.79 -20.02 0.28
C GLN A 153 -17.73 -20.82 1.59
N ASP A 154 -16.58 -20.82 2.26
CA ASP A 154 -16.41 -21.51 3.55
C ASP A 154 -17.21 -20.85 4.67
N TYR A 155 -17.32 -19.53 4.64
CA TYR A 155 -18.13 -18.79 5.59
C TYR A 155 -19.63 -19.03 5.38
N GLU A 156 -20.06 -19.03 4.12
CA GLU A 156 -21.43 -19.33 3.69
C GLU A 156 -21.86 -20.74 4.12
N GLU A 157 -21.03 -21.75 3.84
CA GLU A 157 -21.27 -23.14 4.23
C GLU A 157 -21.35 -23.26 5.76
N LYS A 158 -20.39 -22.69 6.48
CA LYS A 158 -20.34 -22.74 7.95
C LYS A 158 -21.56 -22.11 8.63
N HIS A 159 -22.14 -21.08 8.04
CA HIS A 159 -23.25 -20.32 8.62
C HIS A 159 -24.60 -20.58 7.93
N ASN A 160 -24.64 -21.54 7.00
CA ASN A 160 -25.82 -21.97 6.26
C ASN A 160 -26.58 -20.81 5.59
N PHE A 161 -25.87 -19.95 4.87
CA PHE A 161 -26.48 -18.91 4.04
C PHE A 161 -25.59 -18.54 2.85
N TYR A 162 -26.17 -17.84 1.87
CA TYR A 162 -25.42 -17.25 0.76
C TYR A 162 -25.49 -15.73 0.78
N TYR A 163 -24.40 -15.06 0.42
CA TYR A 163 -24.42 -13.63 0.15
C TYR A 163 -25.24 -13.32 -1.10
N ASP A 164 -25.94 -12.19 -1.10
CA ASP A 164 -26.69 -11.73 -2.27
C ASP A 164 -25.76 -11.01 -3.26
N TYR A 165 -24.83 -10.21 -2.69
CA TYR A 165 -23.92 -9.36 -3.43
C TYR A 165 -22.51 -9.46 -2.91
N ILE A 166 -21.55 -9.36 -3.82
CA ILE A 166 -20.13 -9.31 -3.50
C ILE A 166 -19.53 -8.08 -4.16
N ILE A 167 -18.74 -7.35 -3.39
CA ILE A 167 -17.93 -6.23 -3.85
C ILE A 167 -16.48 -6.65 -3.71
N HIS A 168 -15.68 -6.47 -4.75
CA HIS A 168 -14.26 -6.71 -4.71
C HIS A 168 -13.49 -5.43 -4.97
N ILE A 169 -12.43 -5.22 -4.19
CA ILE A 169 -11.49 -4.13 -4.35
C ILE A 169 -10.04 -4.59 -4.18
N ARG A 170 -9.12 -3.86 -4.80
CA ARG A 170 -7.69 -3.93 -4.50
C ARG A 170 -7.31 -3.09 -3.27
N PRO A 171 -6.33 -3.52 -2.45
CA PRO A 171 -5.92 -2.80 -1.24
C PRO A 171 -5.05 -1.55 -1.49
N ASP A 172 -4.55 -1.32 -2.71
CA ASP A 172 -3.64 -0.22 -3.04
C ASP A 172 -4.33 1.06 -3.56
N PHE A 173 -5.65 1.12 -3.46
CA PHE A 173 -6.49 2.24 -3.93
C PHE A 173 -7.43 2.72 -2.84
N LYS A 174 -7.79 4.01 -2.91
CA LYS A 174 -8.87 4.61 -2.13
C LYS A 174 -10.12 4.63 -2.99
N TYR A 175 -11.25 4.20 -2.43
CA TYR A 175 -12.54 4.15 -3.11
C TYR A 175 -13.52 5.12 -2.45
N THR A 176 -14.45 5.65 -3.23
CA THR A 176 -15.58 6.45 -2.71
C THR A 176 -16.87 5.76 -3.11
N LEU A 177 -17.69 5.38 -2.13
CA LEU A 177 -18.96 4.71 -2.37
C LEU A 177 -20.05 5.73 -2.74
N ASN A 178 -20.51 5.68 -3.99
CA ASN A 178 -21.57 6.56 -4.50
C ASN A 178 -22.88 5.81 -4.80
N PHE A 179 -23.10 4.65 -4.18
CA PHE A 179 -24.31 3.86 -4.35
C PHE A 179 -24.81 3.25 -3.05
N SER A 180 -26.11 2.96 -2.99
CA SER A 180 -26.75 2.22 -1.91
C SER A 180 -27.09 0.79 -2.33
N ILE A 181 -27.57 0.00 -1.37
CA ILE A 181 -28.04 -1.37 -1.63
C ILE A 181 -29.11 -1.44 -2.74
N ASP A 182 -29.90 -0.40 -2.94
CA ASP A 182 -30.94 -0.37 -3.98
C ASP A 182 -30.37 -0.34 -5.40
N THR A 183 -29.14 0.13 -5.56
CA THR A 183 -28.43 0.05 -6.85
C THR A 183 -28.09 -1.39 -7.17
N LEU A 184 -27.70 -2.19 -6.18
CA LEU A 184 -27.37 -3.60 -6.35
C LEU A 184 -28.60 -4.44 -6.67
N LYS A 185 -29.77 -4.11 -6.08
CA LYS A 185 -31.04 -4.80 -6.34
C LYS A 185 -31.50 -4.77 -7.80
N LYS A 186 -31.04 -3.78 -8.57
CA LYS A 186 -31.38 -3.62 -10.00
C LYS A 186 -30.57 -4.54 -10.93
N LEU A 187 -29.52 -5.19 -10.43
CA LEU A 187 -28.69 -6.09 -11.22
C LEU A 187 -29.37 -7.41 -11.52
N LYS A 188 -29.27 -7.82 -12.79
CA LYS A 188 -29.53 -9.20 -13.23
C LYS A 188 -28.42 -10.13 -12.74
N ASP A 189 -28.70 -11.44 -12.74
CA ASP A 189 -27.80 -12.45 -12.19
C ASP A 189 -26.46 -12.57 -12.92
N ASN A 190 -26.43 -12.26 -14.22
CA ASN A 190 -25.23 -12.29 -15.06
C ASN A 190 -24.62 -10.90 -15.28
N GLN A 191 -25.09 -9.85 -14.59
CA GLN A 191 -24.53 -8.51 -14.73
C GLN A 191 -23.46 -8.23 -13.67
N LEU A 192 -22.35 -7.62 -14.10
CA LEU A 192 -21.23 -7.24 -13.26
C LEU A 192 -20.90 -5.76 -13.48
N TYR A 193 -20.96 -4.98 -12.41
CA TYR A 193 -20.38 -3.65 -12.40
C TYR A 193 -18.86 -3.78 -12.35
N ILE A 194 -18.17 -3.22 -13.33
CA ILE A 194 -16.72 -3.25 -13.41
C ILE A 194 -16.21 -1.99 -14.10
N ALA A 195 -15.13 -1.41 -13.57
CA ALA A 195 -14.64 -0.13 -14.08
C ALA A 195 -14.07 -0.28 -15.49
N MET A 196 -14.50 0.57 -16.44
CA MET A 196 -14.01 0.51 -17.83
C MET A 196 -12.97 1.59 -18.10
N HIS A 197 -11.78 1.25 -18.62
CA HIS A 197 -10.76 2.23 -19.02
C HIS A 197 -11.22 3.10 -20.20
N HIS A 198 -11.73 2.45 -21.24
CA HIS A 198 -12.38 2.99 -22.43
C HIS A 198 -13.33 1.91 -22.98
N SER A 199 -14.13 2.21 -24.01
CA SER A 199 -15.03 1.24 -24.64
C SER A 199 -14.26 -0.03 -25.04
N ASN A 200 -14.59 -1.15 -24.40
CA ASN A 200 -14.00 -2.50 -24.56
C ASN A 200 -12.71 -2.78 -23.78
N SER A 201 -12.39 -2.03 -22.72
CA SER A 201 -11.24 -2.33 -21.85
C SER A 201 -11.64 -2.21 -20.39
N THR A 202 -11.50 -3.31 -19.64
CA THR A 202 -12.00 -3.43 -18.27
C THR A 202 -10.85 -3.46 -17.27
N SER A 203 -11.04 -2.78 -16.15
CA SER A 203 -10.06 -2.62 -15.09
C SER A 203 -10.12 -3.75 -14.07
N ASP A 204 -8.98 -4.04 -13.44
CA ASP A 204 -8.83 -5.02 -12.35
C ASP A 204 -8.91 -4.38 -10.94
N MET A 205 -9.34 -3.10 -10.86
CA MET A 205 -9.29 -2.32 -9.62
C MET A 205 -10.44 -2.60 -8.66
N GLN A 206 -11.65 -2.67 -9.20
CA GLN A 206 -12.86 -3.04 -8.48
C GLN A 206 -13.89 -3.64 -9.42
N PHE A 207 -14.73 -4.49 -8.85
CA PHE A 207 -15.92 -5.02 -9.48
C PHE A 207 -16.92 -5.44 -8.43
N PHE A 208 -18.20 -5.41 -8.75
CA PHE A 208 -19.24 -5.84 -7.83
C PHE A 208 -20.50 -6.28 -8.57
N GLY A 209 -21.26 -7.15 -7.93
CA GLY A 209 -22.51 -7.61 -8.50
C GLY A 209 -23.15 -8.72 -7.69
N ARG A 210 -24.07 -9.45 -8.32
CA ARG A 210 -24.68 -10.64 -7.76
C ARG A 210 -23.62 -11.70 -7.46
N ARG A 211 -23.82 -12.46 -6.39
CA ARG A 211 -22.88 -13.48 -5.92
C ARG A 211 -22.37 -14.39 -7.04
N TYR A 212 -23.25 -14.90 -7.90
CA TYR A 212 -22.88 -15.81 -8.98
C TYR A 212 -21.88 -15.17 -9.94
N ALA A 213 -22.22 -14.04 -10.58
CA ALA A 213 -21.34 -13.36 -11.53
C ALA A 213 -19.97 -13.01 -10.92
N VAL A 214 -19.95 -12.57 -9.65
CA VAL A 214 -18.70 -12.21 -8.98
C VAL A 214 -17.84 -13.43 -8.70
N LEU A 215 -18.41 -14.54 -8.20
CA LEU A 215 -17.65 -15.78 -7.99
C LEU A 215 -17.16 -16.38 -9.31
N GLU A 216 -17.97 -16.31 -10.37
CA GLU A 216 -17.56 -16.74 -11.71
C GLU A 216 -16.36 -15.94 -12.22
N PHE A 217 -16.30 -14.64 -11.96
CA PHE A 217 -15.14 -13.80 -12.28
C PHE A 217 -13.93 -14.07 -11.36
N LEU A 218 -14.14 -14.27 -10.06
CA LEU A 218 -13.07 -14.61 -9.13
C LEU A 218 -12.41 -15.98 -9.42
N SER A 219 -13.11 -16.86 -10.14
CA SER A 219 -12.59 -18.17 -10.57
C SER A 219 -11.66 -18.14 -11.78
N LEU A 220 -11.34 -16.96 -12.33
CA LEU A 220 -10.57 -16.81 -13.56
C LEU A 220 -9.23 -17.56 -13.58
N PHE A 221 -8.54 -17.64 -12.44
CA PHE A 221 -7.28 -18.38 -12.36
C PHE A 221 -7.46 -19.86 -12.71
N ASP A 222 -8.47 -20.51 -12.12
CA ASP A 222 -8.73 -21.93 -12.35
C ASP A 222 -9.35 -22.18 -13.73
N LYS A 223 -10.21 -21.27 -14.19
CA LYS A 223 -10.79 -21.32 -15.54
C LYS A 223 -9.74 -21.22 -16.63
N ALA A 224 -8.77 -20.32 -16.51
CA ALA A 224 -7.70 -20.20 -17.49
C ALA A 224 -6.95 -21.51 -17.70
N LYS A 225 -6.71 -22.24 -16.60
CA LYS A 225 -6.09 -23.58 -16.65
C LYS A 225 -7.03 -24.61 -17.26
N LYS A 226 -8.30 -24.64 -16.84
CA LYS A 226 -9.32 -25.57 -17.35
C LYS A 226 -9.55 -25.44 -18.86
N TYR A 227 -9.59 -24.21 -19.35
CA TYR A 227 -9.86 -23.91 -20.76
C TYR A 227 -8.59 -23.71 -21.60
N SER A 228 -7.41 -24.08 -21.09
CA SER A 228 -6.12 -23.94 -21.76
C SER A 228 -6.01 -24.64 -23.12
N HIS A 229 -6.93 -25.57 -23.43
CA HIS A 229 -7.08 -26.20 -24.74
C HIS A 229 -7.62 -25.24 -25.82
N LEU A 230 -8.35 -24.19 -25.43
CA LEU A 230 -8.87 -23.18 -26.34
C LEU A 230 -7.76 -22.18 -26.71
N PRO A 231 -7.67 -21.73 -27.98
CA PRO A 231 -6.63 -20.81 -28.44
C PRO A 231 -6.47 -19.56 -27.55
N TYR A 232 -7.58 -18.99 -27.10
CA TYR A 232 -7.60 -17.82 -26.23
C TYR A 232 -6.83 -18.00 -24.92
N PHE A 233 -6.98 -19.16 -24.26
CA PHE A 233 -6.39 -19.42 -22.94
C PHE A 233 -4.98 -20.02 -23.02
N GLN A 234 -4.47 -20.34 -24.20
CA GLN A 234 -3.10 -20.86 -24.33
C GLN A 234 -2.05 -19.86 -23.82
N ALA A 235 -2.31 -18.56 -23.96
CA ALA A 235 -1.46 -17.49 -23.41
C ALA A 235 -1.52 -17.39 -21.87
N PHE A 236 -2.54 -18.00 -21.25
CA PHE A 236 -2.83 -17.97 -19.82
C PHE A 236 -2.89 -19.38 -19.20
N LYS A 237 -2.24 -20.36 -19.85
CA LYS A 237 -2.32 -21.78 -19.48
C LYS A 237 -1.88 -22.08 -18.05
N ASP A 238 -0.96 -21.26 -17.52
CA ASP A 238 -0.45 -21.36 -16.15
C ASP A 238 -1.38 -20.69 -15.12
N GLY A 239 -2.44 -20.03 -15.61
CA GLY A 239 -3.41 -19.25 -14.85
C GLY A 239 -3.41 -17.77 -15.26
N GLY A 240 -4.41 -17.05 -14.73
CA GLY A 240 -4.44 -15.59 -14.63
C GLY A 240 -4.61 -14.81 -15.92
N VAL A 241 -5.84 -14.37 -16.17
CA VAL A 241 -6.22 -13.55 -17.31
C VAL A 241 -6.33 -12.09 -16.87
N CYS A 242 -5.46 -11.23 -17.41
CA CYS A 242 -5.51 -9.76 -17.27
C CYS A 242 -4.59 -9.15 -18.35
N CYS A 243 -4.20 -7.88 -18.18
CA CYS A 243 -3.10 -7.29 -18.94
C CYS A 243 -1.76 -7.95 -18.59
N CYS A 244 -0.82 -7.96 -19.52
CA CYS A 244 0.54 -8.43 -19.26
C CYS A 244 1.51 -7.59 -20.11
N TYR A 245 2.76 -7.44 -19.70
CA TYR A 245 3.74 -6.65 -20.48
C TYR A 245 4.88 -7.56 -20.89
N LYS A 246 5.25 -7.60 -22.17
CA LYS A 246 6.45 -8.28 -22.61
C LYS A 246 7.66 -7.38 -22.35
N LEU A 247 8.58 -7.81 -21.49
CA LEU A 247 9.88 -7.15 -21.31
C LEU A 247 10.98 -8.01 -21.97
N GLY A 248 11.82 -7.39 -22.79
CA GLY A 248 12.99 -8.03 -23.38
C GLY A 248 14.04 -8.42 -22.35
N GLY A 249 15.05 -9.20 -22.75
CA GLY A 249 16.16 -9.61 -21.86
C GLY A 249 16.99 -8.43 -21.32
N ASN A 250 16.94 -7.30 -22.01
CA ASN A 250 17.49 -6.01 -21.56
C ASN A 250 16.50 -5.21 -20.70
N GLY A 251 15.32 -5.73 -20.38
CA GLY A 251 14.25 -5.06 -19.64
C GLY A 251 13.52 -3.95 -20.42
N ALA A 252 13.73 -3.84 -21.74
CA ALA A 252 12.98 -2.91 -22.59
C ALA A 252 11.56 -3.43 -22.83
N TYR A 253 10.60 -2.53 -23.03
CA TYR A 253 9.25 -2.90 -23.42
C TYR A 253 9.23 -3.45 -24.84
N GLU A 254 8.83 -4.71 -25.01
CA GLU A 254 8.72 -5.40 -26.30
C GLU A 254 7.25 -5.64 -26.71
N GLY A 255 6.31 -4.95 -26.07
CA GLY A 255 4.87 -5.11 -26.29
C GLY A 255 4.15 -5.53 -25.01
N GLY A 256 2.86 -5.80 -25.12
CA GLY A 256 2.04 -6.23 -24.00
C GLY A 256 0.64 -6.59 -24.44
N ILE A 257 -0.07 -7.31 -23.58
CA ILE A 257 -1.47 -7.61 -23.70
C ILE A 257 -2.25 -6.53 -22.94
N ASP A 258 -3.13 -5.84 -23.66
CA ASP A 258 -4.00 -4.80 -23.10
C ASP A 258 -5.12 -5.39 -22.21
N HIS A 259 -5.66 -4.56 -21.32
CA HIS A 259 -6.85 -4.88 -20.51
C HIS A 259 -8.10 -5.28 -21.32
N ARG A 260 -8.13 -5.07 -22.64
CA ARG A 260 -9.09 -5.68 -23.58
C ARG A 260 -9.21 -7.19 -23.40
N VAL A 261 -8.12 -7.89 -23.10
CA VAL A 261 -8.20 -9.34 -22.83
C VAL A 261 -9.03 -9.62 -21.58
N LEU A 262 -8.96 -8.80 -20.54
CA LEU A 262 -9.85 -9.01 -19.41
C LEU A 262 -11.32 -8.83 -19.82
N TYR A 263 -11.61 -7.79 -20.61
CA TYR A 263 -12.96 -7.52 -21.14
C TYR A 263 -13.50 -8.70 -21.96
N GLU A 264 -12.73 -9.23 -22.91
CA GLU A 264 -13.11 -10.38 -23.74
C GLU A 264 -13.30 -11.64 -22.88
N CYS A 265 -12.48 -11.83 -21.85
CA CYS A 265 -12.62 -12.97 -20.95
C CYS A 265 -13.92 -12.90 -20.15
N VAL A 266 -14.29 -11.74 -19.63
CA VAL A 266 -15.56 -11.56 -18.91
C VAL A 266 -16.75 -11.83 -19.82
N ALA A 267 -16.69 -11.35 -21.07
CA ALA A 267 -17.72 -11.65 -22.07
C ALA A 267 -17.80 -13.16 -22.37
N PHE A 268 -16.67 -13.86 -22.49
CA PHE A 268 -16.62 -15.31 -22.65
C PHE A 268 -17.25 -16.06 -21.47
N LEU A 269 -17.21 -15.50 -20.25
CA LEU A 269 -17.90 -16.06 -19.08
C LEU A 269 -19.43 -15.87 -19.13
N GLY A 270 -19.97 -15.24 -20.17
CA GLY A 270 -21.40 -14.91 -20.28
C GLY A 270 -21.84 -13.78 -19.34
N ILE A 271 -20.88 -13.00 -18.84
CA ILE A 271 -21.13 -11.90 -17.89
C ILE A 271 -21.28 -10.59 -18.66
N GLU A 272 -22.42 -9.92 -18.49
CA GLU A 272 -22.70 -8.60 -19.03
C GLU A 272 -22.02 -7.53 -18.16
N GLN A 273 -21.15 -6.73 -18.76
CA GLN A 273 -20.34 -5.72 -18.07
C GLN A 273 -21.02 -4.35 -18.09
N ILE A 274 -21.10 -3.71 -16.93
CA ILE A 274 -21.64 -2.35 -16.78
C ILE A 274 -20.56 -1.46 -16.16
N ASP A 275 -20.29 -0.29 -16.75
CA ASP A 275 -19.28 0.61 -16.21
C ASP A 275 -19.66 1.09 -14.81
N SER A 276 -18.74 0.92 -13.87
CA SER A 276 -18.93 1.24 -12.46
C SER A 276 -18.10 2.42 -11.97
N LYS A 277 -17.39 3.11 -12.85
CA LYS A 277 -16.51 4.25 -12.51
C LYS A 277 -17.19 5.35 -11.69
N THR A 278 -18.46 5.66 -11.97
CA THR A 278 -19.20 6.72 -11.24
C THR A 278 -19.77 6.22 -9.91
N LEU A 279 -20.03 4.92 -9.80
CA LEU A 279 -20.61 4.27 -8.62
C LEU A 279 -19.55 4.00 -7.54
N LEU A 280 -18.37 3.54 -7.95
CA LEU A 280 -17.26 3.28 -7.04
C LEU A 280 -15.94 3.86 -7.62
N PRO A 281 -15.85 5.19 -7.74
CA PRO A 281 -14.63 5.85 -8.20
C PRO A 281 -13.46 5.54 -7.26
N TYR A 282 -12.28 5.45 -7.84
CA TYR A 282 -11.06 5.10 -7.13
C TYR A 282 -9.89 5.99 -7.53
N VAL A 283 -8.99 6.19 -6.56
CA VAL A 283 -7.73 6.92 -6.75
C VAL A 283 -6.60 6.09 -6.17
N ARG A 284 -5.51 5.96 -6.93
CA ARG A 284 -4.32 5.25 -6.46
C ARG A 284 -3.73 5.96 -5.25
N ILE A 285 -3.45 5.20 -4.19
CA ILE A 285 -2.81 5.76 -2.99
C ILE A 285 -1.34 5.98 -3.29
N LYS A 286 -0.87 7.23 -3.16
CA LYS A 286 0.56 7.56 -3.25
C LYS A 286 1.24 7.08 -1.97
N LYS A 287 2.11 6.07 -2.07
CA LYS A 287 2.72 5.46 -0.89
C LYS A 287 3.94 6.23 -0.38
N ASN A 288 4.54 7.11 -1.21
CA ASN A 288 5.79 7.79 -0.90
C ASN A 288 6.83 6.83 -0.28
N PRO A 289 7.13 5.68 -0.93
CA PRO A 289 7.99 4.69 -0.33
C PRO A 289 9.40 5.27 -0.12
N ILE A 290 10.03 4.89 0.99
CA ILE A 290 11.44 5.22 1.21
C ILE A 290 12.25 4.46 0.19
N MET A 291 13.05 5.17 -0.58
CA MET A 291 13.87 4.57 -1.62
C MET A 291 14.94 3.66 -0.99
N PRO A 292 15.24 2.49 -1.58
CA PRO A 292 16.32 1.64 -1.12
C PRO A 292 17.69 2.34 -1.28
N PRO A 293 18.74 1.86 -0.60
CA PRO A 293 20.09 2.41 -0.74
C PRO A 293 20.59 2.37 -2.19
N LEU A 294 21.04 3.51 -2.71
CA LEU A 294 21.50 3.66 -4.11
C LEU A 294 22.95 4.12 -4.26
N ASN A 295 23.75 4.16 -3.20
CA ASN A 295 25.08 4.81 -3.22
C ASN A 295 25.97 4.32 -4.38
N GLU A 296 26.08 3.00 -4.55
CA GLU A 296 26.87 2.40 -5.64
C GLU A 296 26.26 2.66 -7.02
N ALA A 297 24.93 2.61 -7.14
CA ALA A 297 24.23 2.86 -8.39
C ALA A 297 24.39 4.32 -8.84
N ILE A 298 24.25 5.27 -7.92
CA ILE A 298 24.47 6.70 -8.14
C ILE A 298 25.93 6.94 -8.55
N LYS A 299 26.91 6.32 -7.88
CA LYS A 299 28.32 6.46 -8.25
C LYS A 299 28.58 6.05 -9.70
N LYS A 300 28.00 4.94 -10.14
CA LYS A 300 28.12 4.46 -11.52
C LYS A 300 27.40 5.36 -12.52
N ASP A 301 26.18 5.77 -12.21
CA ASP A 301 25.39 6.63 -13.10
C ASP A 301 25.94 8.05 -13.20
N LYS A 302 26.71 8.55 -12.23
CA LYS A 302 27.40 9.86 -12.33
C LYS A 302 28.33 9.96 -13.54
N GLU A 303 29.06 8.88 -13.88
CA GLU A 303 29.90 8.89 -15.09
C GLU A 303 29.07 8.87 -16.37
N HIS A 304 27.96 8.13 -16.37
CA HIS A 304 27.00 8.14 -17.47
C HIS A 304 26.35 9.51 -17.67
N TRP A 305 25.95 10.20 -16.59
CA TRP A 305 25.36 11.54 -16.67
C TRP A 305 26.29 12.55 -17.32
N LYS A 306 27.62 12.45 -17.10
CA LYS A 306 28.60 13.30 -17.79
C LYS A 306 28.59 13.08 -19.30
N SER A 307 28.49 11.81 -19.76
CA SER A 307 28.50 11.48 -21.19
C SER A 307 27.24 11.99 -21.91
N ILE A 308 26.08 11.90 -21.25
CA ILE A 308 24.80 12.37 -21.79
C ILE A 308 24.45 13.83 -21.41
N LYS A 309 25.36 14.54 -20.74
CA LYS A 309 25.18 15.92 -20.26
C LYS A 309 23.92 16.13 -19.39
N LEU A 310 23.60 15.14 -18.54
CA LEU A 310 22.47 15.20 -17.62
C LEU A 310 22.88 15.90 -16.31
N ASN A 311 22.04 16.83 -15.83
CA ASN A 311 22.24 17.53 -14.55
C ASN A 311 22.15 16.55 -13.38
N ASP A 312 23.17 16.51 -12.50
CA ASP A 312 23.27 15.54 -11.40
C ASP A 312 22.03 15.55 -10.47
N PRO A 313 21.18 14.51 -10.55
CA PRO A 313 19.96 14.39 -9.73
C PRO A 313 20.21 13.71 -8.39
N SER A 314 21.46 13.42 -7.99
CA SER A 314 21.77 12.65 -6.77
C SER A 314 21.18 13.24 -5.48
N ASP A 315 21.11 14.56 -5.35
CA ASP A 315 20.47 15.22 -4.20
C ASP A 315 18.96 14.97 -4.15
N PHE A 316 18.30 14.82 -5.30
CA PHE A 316 16.88 14.45 -5.33
C PHE A 316 16.68 13.01 -4.89
N PHE A 317 17.51 12.09 -5.37
CA PHE A 317 17.52 10.70 -4.89
C PHE A 317 17.76 10.63 -3.38
N LYS A 318 18.70 11.43 -2.85
CA LYS A 318 18.92 11.54 -1.40
C LYS A 318 17.67 12.06 -0.67
N ALA A 319 16.95 13.04 -1.24
CA ALA A 319 15.69 13.53 -0.69
C ALA A 319 14.64 12.42 -0.54
N LEU A 320 14.56 11.49 -1.50
CA LEU A 320 13.66 10.32 -1.47
C LEU A 320 14.05 9.24 -0.44
N THR A 321 15.08 9.47 0.36
CA THR A 321 15.40 8.65 1.55
C THR A 321 14.91 9.28 2.86
N CYS A 322 14.49 10.55 2.82
CA CYS A 322 14.12 11.33 4.01
C CYS A 322 12.69 11.04 4.46
N LYS A 323 12.51 10.45 5.64
CA LYS A 323 11.17 10.15 6.18
C LYS A 323 10.34 11.41 6.42
N LYS A 324 10.98 12.54 6.72
CA LYS A 324 10.30 13.81 6.96
C LYS A 324 9.62 14.35 5.71
N ILE A 325 10.24 14.16 4.53
CA ILE A 325 9.64 14.53 3.25
C ILE A 325 8.53 13.54 2.88
N LEU A 326 8.77 12.24 3.05
CA LEU A 326 7.88 11.19 2.56
C LEU A 326 6.62 10.98 3.41
N LYS A 327 6.73 11.06 4.74
CA LYS A 327 5.63 10.90 5.71
C LYS A 327 5.04 12.26 6.09
N SER A 328 4.53 12.96 5.09
CA SER A 328 4.06 14.34 5.23
C SER A 328 2.72 14.62 4.54
N GLN A 329 2.00 13.58 4.12
CA GLN A 329 0.76 13.74 3.38
C GLN A 329 -0.39 14.25 4.25
N ASN A 330 -0.36 13.95 5.55
CA ASN A 330 -1.35 14.37 6.52
C ASN A 330 -0.68 14.77 7.86
N ALA A 331 -1.41 15.46 8.72
CA ALA A 331 -0.89 15.90 10.01
C ALA A 331 -0.60 14.72 10.95
N ASP A 332 -1.40 13.65 10.92
CA ASP A 332 -1.19 12.43 11.71
C ASP A 332 0.21 11.85 11.46
N GLU A 333 0.57 11.62 10.19
CA GLU A 333 1.89 11.11 9.77
C GLU A 333 3.01 12.01 10.24
N ARG A 334 2.84 13.34 10.12
CA ARG A 334 3.84 14.32 10.55
C ARG A 334 4.06 14.25 12.06
N VAL A 335 2.99 14.19 12.86
CA VAL A 335 3.08 14.08 14.32
C VAL A 335 3.71 12.75 14.72
N ARG A 336 3.32 11.64 14.09
CA ARG A 336 3.94 10.32 14.34
C ARG A 336 5.41 10.27 13.92
N ASN A 337 5.82 11.08 12.95
CA ASN A 337 7.20 11.19 12.54
C ASN A 337 8.04 12.16 13.41
N GLN A 338 7.47 12.78 14.44
CA GLN A 338 8.24 13.55 15.42
C GLN A 338 9.10 12.63 16.30
N LEU A 339 10.19 13.19 16.84
CA LEU A 339 11.14 12.43 17.66
C LEU A 339 10.47 11.88 18.92
N SER A 340 9.63 12.69 19.59
CA SER A 340 8.87 12.29 20.78
C SER A 340 8.05 11.03 20.52
N TYR A 341 7.19 11.05 19.51
CA TYR A 341 6.36 9.89 19.17
C TYR A 341 7.20 8.64 18.88
N LYS A 342 8.25 8.75 18.04
CA LYS A 342 9.11 7.62 17.70
C LYS A 342 9.81 7.01 18.92
N LEU A 343 10.33 7.84 19.82
CA LEU A 343 10.98 7.38 21.04
C LEU A 343 9.99 6.69 21.98
N GLY A 344 8.85 7.31 22.27
CA GLY A 344 7.89 6.69 23.20
C GLY A 344 7.15 5.49 22.62
N GLN A 345 6.97 5.42 21.29
CA GLN A 345 6.53 4.18 20.65
C GLN A 345 7.54 3.05 20.88
N ALA A 346 8.85 3.32 20.75
CA ALA A 346 9.88 2.33 21.04
C ALA A 346 9.85 1.87 22.51
N ILE A 347 9.61 2.79 23.45
CA ILE A 347 9.46 2.45 24.89
C ILE A 347 8.29 1.49 25.12
N ILE A 348 7.19 1.63 24.39
CA ILE A 348 6.01 0.77 24.55
C ILE A 348 6.18 -0.58 23.86
N GLU A 349 6.79 -0.60 22.67
CA GLU A 349 6.77 -1.79 21.82
C GLU A 349 8.00 -2.69 21.95
N LEU A 350 9.12 -2.18 22.46
CA LEU A 350 10.38 -2.92 22.49
C LEU A 350 10.72 -3.41 23.90
N PRO A 351 11.29 -4.62 24.02
CA PRO A 351 11.80 -5.11 25.30
C PRO A 351 13.02 -4.30 25.75
N ILE A 352 13.19 -4.18 27.06
CA ILE A 352 14.16 -3.26 27.70
C ILE A 352 15.62 -3.45 27.23
N TYR A 353 16.05 -4.68 26.95
CA TYR A 353 17.42 -4.98 26.50
C TYR A 353 17.71 -4.50 25.07
N THR A 354 16.69 -4.39 24.20
CA THR A 354 16.84 -3.79 22.86
C THR A 354 16.63 -2.28 22.85
N LEU A 355 15.96 -1.77 23.88
CA LEU A 355 15.43 -0.41 23.91
C LEU A 355 16.55 0.63 23.81
N LEU A 356 17.66 0.46 24.53
CA LEU A 356 18.77 1.43 24.53
C LEU A 356 19.33 1.64 23.11
N PHE A 357 19.67 0.56 22.41
CA PHE A 357 20.17 0.61 21.04
C PHE A 357 19.13 1.19 20.08
N ALA A 358 17.86 0.83 20.24
CA ALA A 358 16.77 1.36 19.41
C ALA A 358 16.59 2.88 19.59
N LEU A 359 16.60 3.39 20.83
CA LEU A 359 16.48 4.83 21.11
C LEU A 359 17.66 5.62 20.53
N LEU A 360 18.89 5.11 20.66
CA LEU A 360 20.08 5.72 20.05
C LEU A 360 19.97 5.77 18.52
N LYS A 361 19.54 4.67 17.90
CA LYS A 361 19.32 4.58 16.46
C LYS A 361 18.24 5.58 16.00
N ILE A 362 17.10 5.64 16.68
CA ILE A 362 16.00 6.58 16.39
C ILE A 362 16.50 8.04 16.45
N LYS A 363 17.26 8.39 17.49
CA LYS A 363 17.83 9.73 17.66
C LYS A 363 18.80 10.07 16.52
N ARG A 364 19.69 9.12 16.16
CA ARG A 364 20.64 9.30 15.06
C ARG A 364 19.94 9.45 13.71
N ASP A 365 19.03 8.53 13.39
CA ASP A 365 18.30 8.52 12.13
C ASP A 365 17.42 9.79 12.01
N HIS A 366 16.81 10.25 13.10
CA HIS A 366 16.06 11.51 13.12
C HIS A 366 16.95 12.74 12.83
N LYS A 367 18.17 12.78 13.38
CA LYS A 367 19.13 13.87 13.07
C LYS A 367 19.57 13.83 11.60
N ILE A 368 19.79 12.64 11.05
CA ILE A 368 20.11 12.46 9.63
C ILE A 368 18.94 12.93 8.77
N ASP A 369 17.70 12.52 9.08
CA ASP A 369 16.49 12.97 8.39
C ASP A 369 16.34 14.50 8.42
N GLU A 370 16.58 15.15 9.56
CA GLU A 370 16.55 16.62 9.69
C GLU A 370 17.63 17.30 8.85
N ALA A 371 18.85 16.74 8.81
CA ALA A 371 19.94 17.28 8.00
C ALA A 371 19.64 17.15 6.50
N ILE A 372 19.15 15.99 6.06
CA ILE A 372 18.73 15.77 4.67
C ILE A 372 17.58 16.72 4.32
N TYR A 373 16.57 16.84 5.17
CA TYR A 373 15.44 17.73 4.95
C TYR A 373 15.90 19.19 4.74
N ARG A 374 16.79 19.70 5.61
CA ARG A 374 17.33 21.07 5.49
C ARG A 374 18.07 21.28 4.16
N GLN A 375 18.88 20.32 3.73
CA GLN A 375 19.58 20.38 2.44
C GLN A 375 18.59 20.31 1.27
N SER A 376 17.61 19.42 1.34
CA SER A 376 16.60 19.22 0.31
C SER A 376 15.73 20.45 0.10
N ILE A 377 15.28 21.16 1.14
CA ILE A 377 14.46 22.36 0.97
C ILE A 377 15.25 23.57 0.46
N GLN A 378 16.57 23.59 0.63
CA GLN A 378 17.43 24.62 0.04
C GLN A 378 17.53 24.43 -1.48
N LYS A 379 17.69 23.18 -1.95
CA LYS A 379 17.79 22.87 -3.38
C LYS A 379 16.43 22.77 -4.08
N TYR A 380 15.41 22.29 -3.36
CA TYR A 380 14.06 22.05 -3.86
C TYR A 380 13.03 22.70 -2.92
N PRO A 381 12.76 24.03 -3.05
CA PRO A 381 11.85 24.76 -2.17
C PRO A 381 10.44 24.17 -2.07
N ASN A 382 9.95 23.53 -3.15
CA ASN A 382 8.63 22.87 -3.20
C ASN A 382 8.49 21.68 -2.23
N LEU A 383 9.60 21.15 -1.68
CA LEU A 383 9.57 20.11 -0.66
C LEU A 383 9.37 20.67 0.76
N LYS A 384 9.35 21.99 0.93
CA LYS A 384 9.10 22.61 2.23
C LYS A 384 7.69 22.28 2.70
N LEU A 385 7.61 21.65 3.87
CA LEU A 385 6.33 21.29 4.45
C LEU A 385 5.59 22.53 4.94
N PRO A 386 4.27 22.67 4.68
CA PRO A 386 3.48 23.74 5.23
C PRO A 386 3.35 23.61 6.76
N PRO A 387 2.84 24.64 7.47
CA PRO A 387 2.52 24.57 8.89
C PRO A 387 1.63 23.36 9.22
N LEU A 388 1.61 22.89 10.46
CA LEU A 388 0.86 21.68 10.81
C LEU A 388 -0.66 21.95 10.81
N GLU A 389 -1.03 23.18 11.13
CA GLU A 389 -2.38 23.71 11.28
C GLU A 389 -3.13 23.78 9.95
N THR A 390 -2.42 23.82 8.82
CA THR A 390 -3.03 23.93 7.49
C THR A 390 -3.55 22.59 6.95
N TYR A 391 -3.29 21.49 7.65
CA TYR A 391 -3.68 20.15 7.22
C TYR A 391 -5.14 19.86 7.62
N PRO A 392 -5.95 19.24 6.74
CA PRO A 392 -7.35 18.95 7.03
C PRO A 392 -7.57 18.11 8.29
N ASP A 393 -6.63 17.21 8.60
CA ASP A 393 -6.70 16.29 9.75
C ASP A 393 -5.99 16.83 11.01
N TYR A 394 -5.62 18.11 11.05
CA TYR A 394 -4.91 18.70 12.19
C TYR A 394 -5.57 18.43 13.54
N ASN A 395 -6.89 18.58 13.61
CA ASN A 395 -7.67 18.37 14.84
C ASN A 395 -7.66 16.92 15.32
N GLU A 396 -7.50 15.95 14.42
CA GLU A 396 -7.31 14.56 14.79
C GLU A 396 -5.85 14.31 15.18
N ALA A 397 -4.91 14.90 14.45
CA ALA A 397 -3.48 14.77 14.70
C ALA A 397 -3.04 15.35 16.06
N ILE A 398 -3.69 16.41 16.55
CA ILE A 398 -3.37 16.97 17.87
C ILE A 398 -3.72 15.99 19.00
N LYS A 399 -4.72 15.12 18.80
CA LYS A 399 -5.09 14.08 19.77
C LYS A 399 -3.91 13.12 19.98
N ILE A 400 -3.11 12.84 18.94
CA ILE A 400 -1.91 12.01 19.02
C ILE A 400 -0.91 12.54 20.05
N LYS A 401 -0.81 13.86 20.22
CA LYS A 401 0.09 14.45 21.24
C LYS A 401 -0.33 14.08 22.66
N ASN A 402 -1.60 13.74 22.86
CA ASN A 402 -2.12 13.26 24.14
C ASN A 402 -1.96 11.75 24.33
N HIS A 403 -1.58 10.99 23.30
CA HIS A 403 -1.34 9.55 23.44
C HIS A 403 -0.13 9.26 24.34
N LEU A 404 -0.20 8.09 24.99
CA LEU A 404 0.86 7.57 25.85
C LEU A 404 2.24 7.60 25.19
N SER A 405 2.34 7.15 23.94
CA SER A 405 3.60 7.12 23.17
C SER A 405 4.21 8.52 23.05
N TYR A 406 3.41 9.54 22.77
CA TYR A 406 3.93 10.89 22.58
C TYR A 406 4.43 11.48 23.91
N LYS A 407 3.62 11.38 24.97
CA LYS A 407 3.97 11.89 26.32
C LYS A 407 5.22 11.21 26.89
N LEU A 408 5.37 9.90 26.72
CA LEU A 408 6.56 9.17 27.18
C LEU A 408 7.84 9.63 26.47
N GLY A 409 7.76 9.87 25.16
CA GLY A 409 8.90 10.37 24.40
C GLY A 409 9.27 11.81 24.74
N GLU A 410 8.30 12.68 25.00
CA GLU A 410 8.56 14.02 25.51
C GLU A 410 9.25 14.00 26.88
N ALA A 411 8.79 13.14 27.79
CA ALA A 411 9.44 12.95 29.08
C ALA A 411 10.90 12.50 28.90
N LEU A 412 11.18 11.56 27.99
CA LEU A 412 12.54 11.13 27.69
C LEU A 412 13.42 12.28 27.15
N ILE A 413 12.90 13.09 26.22
CA ILE A 413 13.63 14.24 25.67
C ILE A 413 13.92 15.27 26.77
N LYS A 414 12.92 15.60 27.60
CA LYS A 414 13.08 16.53 28.73
C LYS A 414 14.13 16.03 29.73
N ALA A 415 14.12 14.74 30.05
CA ALA A 415 15.11 14.13 30.94
C ALA A 415 16.53 14.23 30.35
N ASN A 416 16.70 13.96 29.06
CA ASN A 416 17.99 14.09 28.38
C ASN A 416 18.51 15.54 28.40
N ASN A 417 17.63 16.54 28.29
CA ASN A 417 18.01 17.96 28.28
C ASN A 417 18.30 18.53 29.68
N LYS A 418 17.76 17.94 30.76
CA LYS A 418 18.08 18.30 32.16
C LYS A 418 19.50 17.89 32.60
N GLY A 419 20.18 17.08 31.77
CA GLY A 419 21.60 16.73 31.91
C GLY A 419 21.92 15.70 33.01
N PHE A 420 23.02 14.98 32.83
CA PHE A 420 23.69 14.19 33.89
C PHE A 420 24.17 15.09 35.05
N ILE A 421 24.37 16.38 34.78
CA ILE A 421 24.91 17.43 35.68
C ILE A 421 23.99 17.71 36.89
N THR A 422 22.69 17.46 36.80
CA THR A 422 21.77 17.61 37.95
C THR A 422 21.56 16.31 38.74
N GLY A 423 22.20 15.20 38.36
CA GLY A 423 22.12 13.89 39.04
C GLY A 423 20.75 13.21 39.06
N GLY A 424 19.66 13.93 38.78
CA GLY A 424 18.28 13.47 38.98
C GLY A 424 17.50 13.15 37.70
N GLY A 425 18.05 13.36 36.51
CA GLY A 425 17.32 13.19 35.24
C GLY A 425 16.75 11.79 35.03
N GLY A 426 17.50 10.75 35.43
CA GLY A 426 17.03 9.36 35.39
C GLY A 426 15.93 9.06 36.41
N TYR A 427 16.11 9.49 37.66
CA TYR A 427 15.09 9.35 38.70
C TYR A 427 13.80 10.09 38.34
N TRP A 428 13.90 11.34 37.90
CA TRP A 428 12.77 12.12 37.42
C TRP A 428 12.04 11.43 36.27
N LEU A 429 12.77 10.86 35.30
CA LEU A 429 12.18 10.13 34.20
C LEU A 429 11.37 8.91 34.69
N LEU A 430 11.90 8.13 35.64
CA LEU A 430 11.18 6.99 36.22
C LEU A 430 9.88 7.41 36.91
N PHE A 431 9.92 8.48 37.71
CA PHE A 431 8.72 9.04 38.34
C PHE A 431 7.71 9.55 37.32
N GLU A 432 8.18 10.26 36.29
CA GLU A 432 7.34 10.84 35.25
C GLU A 432 6.68 9.77 34.38
N ILE A 433 7.41 8.71 34.00
CA ILE A 433 6.85 7.55 33.29
C ILE A 433 5.73 6.91 34.12
N ARG A 434 5.95 6.69 35.43
CA ARG A 434 4.93 6.13 36.33
C ARG A 434 3.69 7.02 36.39
N ARG A 435 3.86 8.34 36.49
CA ARG A 435 2.77 9.32 36.48
C ARG A 435 1.96 9.26 35.18
N ILE A 436 2.63 9.33 34.03
CA ILE A 436 2.00 9.29 32.70
C ILE A 436 1.20 7.99 32.51
N ILE A 437 1.76 6.84 32.91
CA ILE A 437 1.07 5.55 32.80
C ILE A 437 -0.19 5.52 33.71
N LYS A 438 -0.10 6.06 34.93
CA LYS A 438 -1.23 6.12 35.86
C LYS A 438 -2.37 7.00 35.31
N GLU A 439 -2.03 8.17 34.79
CA GLU A 439 -3.00 9.09 34.16
C GLU A 439 -3.67 8.46 32.94
N HIS A 440 -2.90 7.78 32.09
CA HIS A 440 -3.44 7.11 30.92
C HIS A 440 -4.40 5.98 31.29
N LYS A 441 -4.08 5.19 32.33
CA LYS A 441 -4.98 4.15 32.85
C LYS A 441 -6.26 4.73 33.43
N LYS A 442 -6.17 5.83 34.18
CA LYS A 442 -7.34 6.53 34.75
C LYS A 442 -8.27 7.04 33.65
N ALA A 443 -7.74 7.77 32.67
CA ALA A 443 -8.52 8.29 31.54
C ALA A 443 -9.17 7.19 30.69
N LYS A 444 -8.54 6.01 30.57
CA LYS A 444 -9.12 4.87 29.86
C LYS A 444 -10.29 4.23 30.62
N ASN A 445 -10.29 4.27 31.95
CA ASN A 445 -11.34 3.71 32.78
C ASN A 445 -12.54 4.66 32.94
N GLU A 446 -12.33 5.97 32.83
CA GLU A 446 -13.40 6.98 32.88
C GLU A 446 -14.16 7.15 31.55
N ASN A 447 -13.58 6.71 30.44
CA ASN A 447 -14.20 6.73 29.09
C ASN A 447 -14.76 5.37 28.66
N ARG A 448 -14.95 4.45 29.60
CA ARG A 448 -15.45 3.09 29.38
C ARG A 448 -16.75 2.93 30.14
#